data_AF-A0A7V9MV99-F1
#
_entry.id   AF-A0A7V9MV99-F1
#
_cell.length_a   1.000
_cell.length_b   1.000
_cell.length_c   1.000
_cell.angle_alpha   90.00
_cell.angle_beta   90.00
_cell.angle_gamma   90.00
#
_symmetry.space_group_name_H-M   'P 1'
#
loop_
_entity.id
_entity.type
_entity.pdbx_description
1 polymer ?
#
loop_
_entity_poly.entity_id
_entity_poly.type
_entity_poly.pdbx_seq_one_letter_code
_entity_poly.pdbx_strand_id
1 'polypeptide(L)'
;MVRVFALCAILAAAMLAATAEPSAPERETAISASTGNFPTGFYVSSGCAAPNQKAPAKPPSNERADLVLYNNAIQHYNKQLREADACVRDYAQRAQYDIDWIRFTVNAAVAKANSGSPPDPPPAPGNMPSGFYPSPDCTQPNSQPLGTVPDIHDVKAMDAYNRNVKAYNALANYFNACLKGYIARAQVDIARIKGVIGAIAR
;
A
#
# COMPACT_ATOMS: atom_id res chain seq x y z
N MET A 1 -8.35 -40.02 -38.52
CA MET A 1 -7.40 -40.91 -37.82
C MET A 1 -6.32 -41.35 -38.79
N VAL A 2 -5.16 -40.69 -38.83
CA VAL A 2 -3.87 -41.29 -39.24
C VAL A 2 -2.78 -40.50 -38.51
N ARG A 3 -1.94 -41.22 -37.76
CA ARG A 3 -0.75 -40.72 -37.07
C ARG A 3 0.42 -40.71 -38.04
N VAL A 4 1.27 -39.68 -37.96
CA VAL A 4 2.67 -39.76 -38.40
C VAL A 4 3.53 -39.26 -37.24
N PHE A 5 4.36 -40.16 -36.74
CA PHE A 5 5.34 -39.98 -35.67
C PHE A 5 6.75 -39.98 -36.26
N ALA A 6 7.68 -39.35 -35.53
CA ALA A 6 9.14 -39.44 -35.62
C ALA A 6 9.79 -38.64 -36.76
N LEU A 7 10.94 -37.95 -36.58
CA LEU A 7 12.14 -38.32 -35.83
C LEU A 7 12.95 -37.08 -35.37
N CYS A 8 13.76 -37.31 -34.32
CA CYS A 8 15.16 -36.89 -34.03
C CYS A 8 15.72 -35.58 -34.62
N ALA A 9 16.63 -34.81 -34.03
CA ALA A 9 17.45 -34.79 -32.80
C ALA A 9 18.13 -33.37 -32.83
N ILE A 10 18.70 -32.79 -31.77
CA ILE A 10 20.09 -32.95 -31.32
C ILE A 10 20.32 -31.95 -30.17
N LEU A 11 21.05 -32.40 -29.15
CA LEU A 11 21.66 -31.66 -28.05
C LEU A 11 22.48 -30.43 -28.48
N ALA A 12 22.39 -29.34 -27.71
CA ALA A 12 23.55 -28.52 -27.34
C ALA A 12 23.27 -27.78 -26.03
N ALA A 13 23.64 -28.40 -24.91
CA ALA A 13 23.71 -27.73 -23.61
C ALA A 13 25.02 -26.92 -23.57
N ALA A 14 24.93 -25.62 -23.83
CA ALA A 14 26.03 -24.69 -23.57
C ALA A 14 26.00 -24.32 -22.08
N MET A 15 26.81 -25.00 -21.26
CA MET A 15 27.15 -24.52 -19.92
C MET A 15 28.08 -23.31 -20.05
N LEU A 16 27.55 -22.10 -20.02
CA LEU A 16 28.36 -20.93 -19.72
C LEU A 16 28.64 -20.91 -18.22
N ALA A 17 29.91 -21.08 -17.87
CA ALA A 17 30.42 -20.79 -16.54
C ALA A 17 30.27 -19.29 -16.28
N ALA A 18 29.26 -18.92 -15.48
CA ALA A 18 29.13 -17.59 -14.93
C ALA A 18 30.22 -17.39 -13.87
N THR A 19 31.28 -16.67 -14.22
CA THR A 19 32.22 -16.12 -13.25
C THR A 19 31.46 -15.09 -12.42
N ALA A 20 31.17 -15.42 -11.16
CA ALA A 20 30.64 -14.49 -10.19
C ALA A 20 31.69 -13.40 -9.93
N GLU A 21 31.55 -12.24 -10.58
CA GLU A 21 32.25 -11.04 -10.15
C GLU A 21 31.74 -10.67 -8.74
N PRO A 22 32.63 -10.26 -7.82
CA PRO A 22 32.22 -9.78 -6.52
C PRO A 22 31.42 -8.48 -6.73
N SER A 23 30.10 -8.57 -6.54
CA SER A 23 29.23 -7.42 -6.48
C SER A 23 29.75 -6.47 -5.39
N ALA A 24 29.99 -5.22 -5.78
CA ALA A 24 30.27 -4.15 -4.84
C ALA A 24 29.23 -4.17 -3.71
N PRO A 25 29.61 -3.84 -2.46
CA PRO A 25 28.66 -3.83 -1.35
C PRO A 25 27.54 -2.85 -1.70
N GLU A 26 26.38 -3.41 -2.05
CA GLU A 26 25.13 -2.67 -2.02
C GLU A 26 25.06 -2.06 -0.63
N ARG A 27 25.22 -0.74 -0.54
CA ARG A 27 24.64 0.01 0.57
C ARG A 27 23.14 -0.14 0.41
N GLU A 28 22.65 -1.30 0.82
CA GLU A 28 21.27 -1.53 1.18
C GLU A 28 21.07 -0.62 2.38
N THR A 29 20.78 0.66 2.13
CA THR A 29 20.10 1.50 3.10
C THR A 29 18.83 0.73 3.39
N ALA A 30 18.85 -0.07 4.46
CA ALA A 30 17.70 -0.74 5.00
C ALA A 30 16.69 0.37 5.28
N ILE A 31 15.83 0.64 4.30
CA ILE A 31 14.81 1.66 4.45
C ILE A 31 13.91 1.09 5.54
N SER A 32 13.98 1.68 6.72
CA SER A 32 13.26 1.17 7.88
C SER A 32 11.78 1.12 7.53
N ALA A 33 11.28 -0.08 7.21
CA ALA A 33 9.89 -0.30 6.86
C ALA A 33 8.95 0.02 8.04
N SER A 34 9.51 0.26 9.23
CA SER A 34 8.79 0.52 10.48
C SER A 34 7.99 1.82 10.50
N THR A 35 8.30 2.81 9.68
CA THR A 35 7.74 4.17 9.85
C THR A 35 6.45 4.42 9.05
N GLY A 36 6.14 3.60 8.04
CA GLY A 36 5.08 3.91 7.07
C GLY A 36 5.48 5.06 6.13
N ASN A 37 4.65 5.39 5.14
CA ASN A 37 4.83 6.58 4.30
C ASN A 37 4.23 7.83 4.96
N PHE A 38 3.34 7.65 5.94
CA PHE A 38 2.81 8.76 6.72
C PHE A 38 3.75 9.20 7.84
N PRO A 39 3.73 10.51 8.19
CA PRO A 39 4.23 10.95 9.49
C PRO A 39 3.56 10.19 10.64
N THR A 40 4.30 10.01 11.73
CA THR A 40 3.76 9.42 12.95
C THR A 40 2.59 10.26 13.46
N GLY A 41 1.48 9.63 13.83
CA GLY A 41 0.29 10.31 14.34
C GLY A 41 -0.60 10.97 13.30
N PHE A 42 -0.29 10.83 12.00
CA PHE A 42 -1.12 11.43 10.93
C PHE A 42 -2.58 10.94 10.96
N TYR A 43 -2.79 9.64 11.13
CA TYR A 43 -4.12 9.06 11.17
C TYR A 43 -4.68 9.11 12.61
N VAL A 44 -5.38 10.20 12.93
CA VAL A 44 -5.93 10.48 14.26
C VAL A 44 -7.29 9.82 14.48
N SER A 45 -7.70 9.66 15.74
CA SER A 45 -9.00 9.06 16.11
C SER A 45 -10.19 9.87 15.57
N SER A 46 -11.37 9.24 15.55
CA SER A 46 -12.59 9.77 14.92
C SER A 46 -13.14 11.08 15.47
N GLY A 47 -12.66 11.53 16.64
CA GLY A 47 -13.24 12.67 17.34
C GLY A 47 -14.70 12.47 17.78
N CYS A 48 -15.28 11.28 17.57
CA CYS A 48 -16.65 10.97 17.97
C CYS A 48 -16.75 11.01 19.49
N ALA A 49 -17.59 11.90 20.01
CA ALA A 49 -17.81 12.02 21.43
C ALA A 49 -18.68 10.86 21.93
N ALA A 50 -18.15 10.08 22.87
CA ALA A 50 -18.98 9.19 23.67
C ALA A 50 -19.95 10.04 24.53
N PRO A 51 -21.12 9.49 24.92
CA PRO A 51 -21.98 10.17 25.87
C PRO A 51 -21.21 10.51 27.14
N ASN A 52 -21.18 11.79 27.51
CA ASN A 52 -20.46 12.27 28.70
C ASN A 52 -21.11 11.80 30.01
N GLN A 53 -22.32 11.25 29.95
CA GLN A 53 -23.07 10.76 31.09
C GLN A 53 -22.96 9.25 31.19
N LYS A 54 -22.75 8.72 32.40
CA LYS A 54 -22.94 7.28 32.64
C LYS A 54 -24.39 6.90 32.39
N ALA A 55 -24.61 5.66 31.95
CA ALA A 55 -25.96 5.11 31.85
C ALA A 55 -26.72 5.36 33.16
N PRO A 56 -27.93 5.93 33.11
CA PRO A 56 -28.77 6.12 34.30
C PRO A 56 -28.92 4.81 35.07
N ALA A 57 -28.74 4.85 36.38
CA ALA A 57 -28.97 3.69 37.24
C ALA A 57 -30.48 3.46 37.38
N LYS A 58 -30.89 2.19 37.36
CA LYS A 58 -32.28 1.82 37.64
C LYS A 58 -32.64 2.25 39.07
N PRO A 59 -33.79 2.93 39.29
CA PRO A 59 -34.20 3.33 40.62
C PRO A 59 -34.47 2.08 41.49
N PRO A 60 -34.22 2.16 42.82
CA PRO A 60 -34.54 1.07 43.74
C PRO A 60 -36.05 0.92 43.98
N SER A 61 -36.80 2.00 43.76
CA SER A 61 -38.25 2.07 43.89
C SER A 61 -38.94 1.65 42.59
N ASN A 62 -40.10 1.00 42.71
CA ASN A 62 -41.00 0.68 41.60
C ASN A 62 -42.14 1.69 41.46
N GLU A 63 -42.05 2.84 42.14
CA GLU A 63 -43.03 3.90 41.99
C GLU A 63 -43.09 4.40 40.54
N ARG A 64 -44.30 4.64 40.05
CA ARG A 64 -44.53 5.00 38.65
C ARG A 64 -43.77 6.27 38.24
N ALA A 65 -43.67 7.25 39.14
CA ALA A 65 -42.97 8.51 38.86
C ALA A 65 -41.47 8.29 38.64
N ASP A 66 -40.83 7.49 39.50
CA ASP A 66 -39.40 7.16 39.40
C ASP A 66 -39.10 6.40 38.10
N LEU A 67 -39.97 5.45 37.74
CA LEU A 67 -39.82 4.70 36.48
C LEU A 67 -39.97 5.60 35.25
N VAL A 68 -40.85 6.61 35.28
CA VAL A 68 -41.00 7.57 34.17
C VAL A 68 -39.74 8.42 34.02
N LEU A 69 -39.19 8.95 35.10
CA LEU A 69 -37.95 9.73 35.07
C LEU A 69 -36.76 8.89 34.58
N TYR A 70 -36.62 7.66 35.07
CA TYR A 70 -35.62 6.72 34.60
C TYR A 70 -35.76 6.41 33.11
N ASN A 71 -36.96 6.07 32.65
CA ASN A 71 -37.21 5.75 31.24
C ASN A 71 -36.89 6.93 30.32
N ASN A 72 -37.22 8.15 30.73
CA ASN A 72 -36.88 9.37 29.98
C ASN A 72 -35.35 9.59 29.92
N ALA A 73 -34.64 9.41 31.04
CA ALA A 73 -33.19 9.51 31.09
C ALA A 73 -32.52 8.45 30.21
N ILE A 74 -33.01 7.20 30.23
CA ILE A 74 -32.52 6.11 29.38
C ILE A 74 -32.79 6.39 27.91
N GLN A 75 -33.97 6.93 27.55
CA GLN A 75 -34.26 7.31 26.16
C GLN A 75 -33.28 8.37 25.66
N HIS A 76 -32.96 9.38 26.48
CA HIS A 76 -31.99 10.41 26.14
C HIS A 76 -30.57 9.84 26.00
N TYR A 77 -30.13 9.03 26.96
CA TYR A 77 -28.84 8.34 26.91
C TYR A 77 -28.71 7.44 25.67
N ASN A 78 -29.73 6.63 25.38
CA ASN A 78 -29.76 5.76 24.19
C ASN A 78 -29.75 6.57 22.88
N LYS A 79 -30.33 7.77 22.87
CA LYS A 79 -30.24 8.67 21.70
C LYS A 79 -28.79 9.12 21.47
N GLN A 80 -28.11 9.58 22.53
CA GLN A 80 -26.70 9.99 22.44
C GLN A 80 -25.79 8.82 22.01
N LEU A 81 -26.04 7.61 22.51
CA LEU A 81 -25.30 6.42 22.07
C LEU A 81 -25.47 6.17 20.58
N ARG A 82 -26.71 6.24 20.04
CA ARG A 82 -26.93 6.03 18.60
C ARG A 82 -26.21 7.07 17.73
N GLU A 83 -26.13 8.31 18.20
CA GLU A 83 -25.42 9.39 17.51
C GLU A 83 -23.90 9.13 17.52
N ALA A 84 -23.33 8.75 18.67
CA ALA A 84 -21.93 8.37 18.79
C ALA A 84 -21.60 7.15 17.91
N ASP A 85 -22.44 6.11 17.95
CA ASP A 85 -22.29 4.91 17.13
C ASP A 85 -22.35 5.21 15.63
N ALA A 86 -23.26 6.11 15.22
CA ALA A 86 -23.37 6.52 13.82
C ALA A 86 -22.11 7.27 13.36
N CYS A 87 -21.57 8.16 14.19
CA CYS A 87 -20.31 8.84 13.93
C CYS A 87 -19.15 7.85 13.78
N VAL A 88 -19.02 6.89 14.69
CA VAL A 88 -17.98 5.86 14.66
C VAL A 88 -18.06 5.02 13.37
N ARG A 89 -19.28 4.62 12.98
CA ARG A 89 -19.49 3.85 11.74
C ARG A 89 -19.13 4.65 10.49
N ASP A 90 -19.55 5.92 10.40
CA ASP A 90 -19.21 6.79 9.26
C ASP A 90 -17.69 6.98 9.16
N TYR A 91 -17.03 7.26 10.29
CA TYR A 91 -15.57 7.38 10.33
C TYR A 91 -14.87 6.09 9.89
N ALA A 92 -15.29 4.93 10.40
CA ALA A 92 -14.71 3.63 10.05
C ALA A 92 -14.92 3.29 8.56
N GLN A 93 -16.08 3.65 8.00
CA GLN A 93 -16.35 3.49 6.56
C GLN A 93 -15.43 4.39 5.72
N ARG A 94 -15.29 5.67 6.09
CA ARG A 94 -14.35 6.59 5.42
C ARG A 94 -12.90 6.12 5.53
N ALA A 95 -12.54 5.52 6.66
CA ALA A 95 -11.22 4.93 6.85
C ALA A 95 -10.96 3.72 5.93
N GLN A 96 -12.01 2.98 5.58
CA GLN A 96 -11.89 1.94 4.57
C GLN A 96 -11.62 2.53 3.17
N TYR A 97 -12.26 3.66 2.82
CA TYR A 97 -11.93 4.37 1.58
C TYR A 97 -10.49 4.88 1.58
N ASP A 98 -9.95 5.33 2.71
CA ASP A 98 -8.53 5.72 2.83
C ASP A 98 -7.58 4.57 2.49
N ILE A 99 -7.89 3.35 2.98
CA ILE A 99 -7.12 2.15 2.63
C ILE A 99 -7.17 1.88 1.12
N ASP A 100 -8.33 2.06 0.51
CA ASP A 100 -8.51 1.84 -0.92
C ASP A 100 -7.79 2.92 -1.75
N TRP A 101 -7.75 4.17 -1.28
CA TRP A 101 -6.94 5.23 -1.86
C TRP A 101 -5.43 4.94 -1.78
N ILE A 102 -4.95 4.42 -0.64
CA ILE A 102 -3.54 3.99 -0.51
C ILE A 102 -3.22 2.90 -1.54
N ARG A 103 -4.08 1.88 -1.63
CA ARG A 103 -3.92 0.79 -2.61
C ARG A 103 -3.94 1.30 -4.04
N PHE A 104 -4.85 2.21 -4.36
CA PHE A 104 -4.92 2.87 -5.66
C PHE A 104 -3.60 3.56 -6.00
N THR A 105 -3.07 4.41 -5.11
CA THR A 105 -1.82 5.14 -5.37
C THR A 105 -0.63 4.19 -5.53
N VAL A 106 -0.55 3.14 -4.70
CA VAL A 106 0.49 2.10 -4.83
C VAL A 106 0.39 1.36 -6.15
N ASN A 107 -0.81 0.89 -6.51
CA ASN A 107 -1.04 0.14 -7.74
C ASN A 107 -0.84 1.02 -8.99
N ALA A 108 -1.18 2.32 -8.93
CA ALA A 108 -0.91 3.26 -10.00
C ALA A 108 0.61 3.45 -10.21
N ALA A 109 1.40 3.53 -9.13
CA ALA A 109 2.85 3.58 -9.23
C ALA A 109 3.45 2.30 -9.83
N VAL A 110 2.94 1.13 -9.41
CA VAL A 110 3.35 -0.17 -9.98
C VAL A 110 2.94 -0.29 -11.45
N ALA A 111 1.74 0.16 -11.81
CA ALA A 111 1.28 0.16 -13.20
C ALA A 111 2.19 1.05 -14.06
N LYS A 112 2.49 2.27 -13.61
CA LYS A 112 3.43 3.17 -14.29
C LYS A 112 4.81 2.55 -14.47
N ALA A 113 5.32 1.85 -13.45
CA ALA A 113 6.59 1.14 -13.51
C ALA A 113 6.61 0.03 -14.58
N ASN A 114 5.46 -0.61 -14.80
CA ASN A 114 5.27 -1.67 -15.78
C ASN A 114 4.72 -1.17 -17.13
N SER A 115 4.72 0.15 -17.38
CA SER A 115 4.14 0.76 -18.58
C SER A 115 2.66 0.39 -18.81
N GLY A 116 1.93 0.09 -17.74
CA GLY A 116 0.50 -0.21 -17.74
C GLY A 116 -0.37 0.98 -17.38
N SER A 117 -1.66 0.85 -17.62
CA SER A 117 -2.66 1.84 -17.18
C SER A 117 -2.89 1.76 -15.67
N PRO A 118 -3.06 2.89 -14.97
CA PRO A 118 -3.43 2.88 -13.56
C PRO A 118 -4.81 2.21 -13.38
N PRO A 119 -5.10 1.64 -12.20
CA PRO A 119 -6.44 1.17 -11.87
C PRO A 119 -7.43 2.34 -11.80
N ASP A 120 -8.73 2.04 -11.77
CA ASP A 120 -9.74 3.06 -11.51
C ASP A 120 -9.64 3.60 -10.07
N PRO A 121 -9.87 4.90 -9.85
CA PRO A 121 -9.87 5.48 -8.51
C PRO A 121 -11.04 4.96 -7.67
N PRO A 122 -10.90 4.88 -6.34
CA PRO A 122 -12.01 4.59 -5.45
C PRO A 122 -13.18 5.57 -5.62
N PRO A 123 -14.44 5.12 -5.47
CA PRO A 123 -15.62 5.91 -5.82
C PRO A 123 -15.94 7.04 -4.83
N ALA A 124 -15.32 7.02 -3.65
CA ALA A 124 -15.64 7.94 -2.56
C ALA A 124 -14.36 8.43 -1.87
N PRO A 125 -14.36 9.68 -1.36
CA PRO A 125 -13.29 10.17 -0.50
C PRO A 125 -13.32 9.46 0.86
N GLY A 126 -12.14 9.29 1.45
CA GLY A 126 -12.00 8.84 2.84
C GLY A 126 -11.89 9.98 3.83
N ASN A 127 -11.24 9.75 4.98
CA ASN A 127 -10.94 10.79 5.96
C ASN A 127 -9.69 11.61 5.56
N MET A 128 -8.84 11.08 4.70
CA MET A 128 -7.65 11.77 4.22
C MET A 128 -7.99 12.79 3.13
N PRO A 129 -7.30 13.95 3.10
CA PRO A 129 -7.41 14.87 1.98
C PRO A 129 -7.04 14.19 0.66
N SER A 130 -7.73 14.57 -0.42
CA SER A 130 -7.40 14.09 -1.76
C SER A 130 -5.95 14.40 -2.11
N GLY A 131 -5.26 13.42 -2.72
CA GLY A 131 -3.85 13.54 -3.11
C GLY A 131 -2.85 13.50 -1.95
N PHE A 132 -3.29 13.29 -0.70
CA PHE A 132 -2.38 13.29 0.44
C PHE A 132 -1.41 12.09 0.47
N TYR A 133 -1.83 10.93 -0.05
CA TYR A 133 -0.91 9.78 -0.11
C TYR A 133 0.22 10.05 -1.10
N PRO A 134 1.48 10.08 -0.67
CA PRO A 134 2.57 10.55 -1.51
C PRO A 134 2.84 9.56 -2.64
N SER A 135 3.14 10.07 -3.84
CA SER A 135 3.72 9.23 -4.88
C SER A 135 5.15 8.82 -4.50
N PRO A 136 5.63 7.64 -4.94
CA PRO A 136 6.99 7.23 -4.65
C PRO A 136 8.00 8.13 -5.36
N ASP A 137 9.00 8.59 -4.62
CA ASP A 137 10.15 9.32 -5.16
C ASP A 137 11.22 8.34 -5.69
N CYS A 138 10.81 7.49 -6.64
CA CYS A 138 11.68 6.49 -7.25
C CYS A 138 12.07 6.94 -8.67
N THR A 139 13.37 7.07 -8.92
CA THR A 139 13.90 7.42 -10.24
C THR A 139 13.76 6.25 -11.20
N GLN A 140 12.83 6.35 -12.14
CA GLN A 140 12.65 5.34 -13.18
C GLN A 140 13.84 5.35 -14.14
N PRO A 141 14.36 4.18 -14.55
CA PRO A 141 15.34 4.11 -15.63
C PRO A 141 14.77 4.73 -16.90
N ASN A 142 15.60 5.47 -17.63
CA ASN A 142 15.20 6.06 -18.90
C ASN A 142 14.68 4.96 -19.83
N SER A 143 13.49 5.17 -20.41
CA SER A 143 12.86 4.23 -21.35
C SER A 143 13.50 4.26 -22.73
N GLN A 144 14.50 5.12 -22.96
CA GLN A 144 15.25 5.14 -24.21
C GLN A 144 15.92 3.78 -24.44
N PRO A 145 15.83 3.24 -25.66
CA PRO A 145 16.50 2.01 -26.01
C PRO A 145 18.01 2.18 -25.82
N LEU A 146 18.68 1.16 -25.29
CA LEU A 146 20.14 1.14 -25.06
C LEU A 146 20.99 1.14 -26.35
N GLY A 147 20.35 1.44 -27.50
CA GLY A 147 20.89 1.28 -28.83
C GLY A 147 20.75 -0.14 -29.36
N THR A 148 21.16 -0.33 -30.61
CA THR A 148 21.30 -1.65 -31.23
C THR A 148 22.51 -2.36 -30.65
N VAL A 149 22.40 -3.67 -30.44
CA VAL A 149 23.55 -4.52 -30.08
C VAL A 149 24.60 -4.40 -31.19
N PRO A 150 25.85 -4.00 -30.87
CA PRO A 150 26.92 -3.89 -31.87
C PRO A 150 27.33 -5.24 -32.48
N ASP A 151 28.14 -5.19 -33.54
CA ASP A 151 28.81 -6.38 -34.06
C ASP A 151 29.72 -6.99 -32.98
N ILE A 152 29.68 -8.31 -32.82
CA ILE A 152 30.49 -9.04 -31.83
C ILE A 152 31.99 -8.91 -32.09
N HIS A 153 32.39 -8.61 -33.33
CA HIS A 153 33.78 -8.40 -33.71
C HIS A 153 34.26 -6.95 -33.43
N ASP A 154 33.34 -6.00 -33.23
CA ASP A 154 33.68 -4.64 -32.80
C ASP A 154 33.74 -4.56 -31.27
N VAL A 155 34.88 -5.01 -30.72
CA VAL A 155 35.13 -5.06 -29.28
C VAL A 155 34.89 -3.70 -28.61
N LYS A 156 35.28 -2.59 -29.26
CA LYS A 156 35.14 -1.25 -28.67
C LYS A 156 33.68 -0.82 -28.58
N ALA A 157 32.89 -1.08 -29.62
CA ALA A 157 31.47 -0.81 -29.60
C ALA A 157 30.76 -1.73 -28.58
N MET A 158 31.12 -3.01 -28.54
CA MET A 158 30.57 -3.97 -27.59
C MET A 158 30.84 -3.57 -26.13
N ASP A 159 32.07 -3.13 -25.82
CA ASP A 159 32.43 -2.62 -24.50
C ASP A 159 31.61 -1.38 -24.09
N ALA A 160 31.36 -0.46 -25.03
CA ALA A 160 30.53 0.71 -24.78
C ALA A 160 29.07 0.33 -24.52
N TYR A 161 28.53 -0.60 -25.32
CA TYR A 161 27.19 -1.15 -25.12
C TYR A 161 27.06 -1.83 -23.75
N ASN A 162 28.00 -2.70 -23.39
CA ASN A 162 28.02 -3.41 -22.10
C ASN A 162 28.09 -2.46 -20.91
N ARG A 163 28.84 -1.35 -21.00
CA ARG A 163 28.84 -0.30 -19.97
C ARG A 163 27.47 0.36 -19.81
N ASN A 164 26.79 0.67 -20.92
CA ASN A 164 25.44 1.24 -20.88
C ASN A 164 24.42 0.27 -20.29
N VAL A 165 24.48 -1.01 -20.67
CA VAL A 165 23.65 -2.08 -20.10
C VAL A 165 23.89 -2.21 -18.59
N LYS A 166 25.15 -2.21 -18.14
CA LYS A 166 25.49 -2.26 -16.71
C LYS A 166 24.93 -1.08 -15.94
N ALA A 167 25.06 0.14 -16.49
CA ALA A 167 24.51 1.35 -15.88
C ALA A 167 22.98 1.32 -15.80
N TYR A 168 22.31 0.89 -16.88
CA TYR A 168 20.85 0.72 -16.90
C TYR A 168 20.38 -0.30 -15.87
N ASN A 169 21.01 -1.48 -15.82
CA ASN A 169 20.66 -2.54 -14.87
C ASN A 169 20.84 -2.08 -13.41
N ALA A 170 21.90 -1.32 -13.11
CA ALA A 170 22.10 -0.75 -11.79
C ALA A 170 20.96 0.21 -11.40
N LEU A 171 20.53 1.08 -12.32
CA LEU A 171 19.42 2.00 -12.08
C LEU A 171 18.07 1.25 -11.95
N ALA A 172 17.85 0.21 -12.75
CA ALA A 172 16.67 -0.64 -12.66
C ALA A 172 16.58 -1.37 -11.31
N ASN A 173 17.70 -1.90 -10.82
CA ASN A 173 17.77 -2.52 -9.50
C ASN A 173 17.43 -1.53 -8.38
N TYR A 174 18.02 -0.31 -8.44
CA TYR A 174 17.69 0.75 -7.48
C TYR A 174 16.21 1.12 -7.51
N PHE A 175 15.64 1.33 -8.70
CA PHE A 175 14.22 1.64 -8.87
C PHE A 175 13.31 0.55 -8.28
N ASN A 176 13.61 -0.72 -8.57
CA ASN A 176 12.85 -1.87 -8.06
C ASN A 176 12.92 -1.94 -6.52
N ALA A 177 14.10 -1.74 -5.93
CA ALA A 177 14.27 -1.71 -4.48
C ALA A 177 13.50 -0.55 -3.85
N CYS A 178 13.54 0.64 -4.47
CA CYS A 178 12.79 1.81 -4.03
C CYS A 178 11.27 1.56 -4.00
N LEU A 179 10.72 1.02 -5.11
CA LEU A 179 9.30 0.68 -5.19
C LEU A 179 8.88 -0.37 -4.16
N LYS A 180 9.70 -1.41 -3.98
CA LYS A 180 9.46 -2.44 -2.96
C LYS A 180 9.40 -1.82 -1.55
N GLY A 181 10.33 -0.92 -1.23
CA GLY A 181 10.32 -0.19 0.04
C GLY A 181 9.07 0.67 0.22
N TYR A 182 8.64 1.37 -0.84
CA TYR A 182 7.42 2.17 -0.82
C TYR A 182 6.16 1.33 -0.58
N ILE A 183 6.03 0.17 -1.24
CA ILE A 183 4.93 -0.79 -1.03
C ILE A 183 4.91 -1.29 0.42
N ALA A 184 6.07 -1.66 0.97
CA ALA A 184 6.17 -2.15 2.34
C ALA A 184 5.74 -1.09 3.36
N ARG A 185 6.16 0.17 3.18
CA ARG A 185 5.71 1.28 4.02
C ARG A 185 4.21 1.54 3.89
N ALA A 186 3.64 1.36 2.70
CA ALA A 186 2.20 1.49 2.51
C ALA A 186 1.39 0.41 3.25
N GLN A 187 1.92 -0.81 3.33
CA GLN A 187 1.31 -1.87 4.13
C GLN A 187 1.30 -1.53 5.62
N VAL A 188 2.35 -0.87 6.12
CA VAL A 188 2.41 -0.36 7.50
C VAL A 188 1.35 0.71 7.76
N ASP A 189 1.17 1.64 6.82
CA ASP A 189 0.11 2.66 6.94
C ASP A 189 -1.29 2.03 6.96
N ILE A 190 -1.55 1.08 6.06
CA ILE A 190 -2.83 0.33 6.03
C ILE A 190 -3.06 -0.40 7.36
N ALA A 191 -2.03 -1.06 7.90
CA ALA A 191 -2.13 -1.74 9.18
C ALA A 191 -2.43 -0.77 10.32
N ARG A 192 -1.83 0.43 10.31
CA ARG A 192 -2.10 1.50 11.28
C ARG A 192 -3.56 1.95 11.22
N ILE A 193 -4.09 2.22 10.02
CA ILE A 193 -5.51 2.59 9.82
C ILE A 193 -6.44 1.49 10.33
N LYS A 194 -6.17 0.22 9.97
CA LYS A 194 -6.95 -0.92 10.47
C LYS A 194 -6.90 -1.03 11.99
N GLY A 195 -5.76 -0.74 12.61
CA GLY A 195 -5.62 -0.67 14.05
C GLY A 195 -6.52 0.39 14.69
N VAL A 196 -6.60 1.57 14.08
CA VAL A 196 -7.51 2.65 14.53
C VAL A 196 -8.97 2.21 14.38
N ILE A 197 -9.38 1.66 13.23
CA ILE A 197 -10.74 1.14 13.03
C ILE A 197 -11.09 0.10 14.10
N GLY A 198 -10.19 -0.86 14.32
CA GLY A 198 -10.39 -1.93 15.30
C GLY A 198 -10.41 -1.46 16.76
N ALA A 199 -9.77 -0.33 17.08
CA ALA A 199 -9.80 0.27 18.42
C ALA A 199 -11.11 1.01 18.69
N ILE A 200 -11.73 1.61 17.67
CA ILE A 200 -12.96 2.38 17.79
C ILE A 200 -14.20 1.48 17.72
N ALA A 201 -14.11 0.31 17.07
CA ALA A 201 -15.21 -0.66 16.96
C ALA A 201 -15.43 -1.52 18.23
N ARG A 202 -14.69 -1.28 19.32
CA ARG A 202 -14.80 -1.99 20.60
C ARG A 202 -15.55 -1.14 21.62
#